data_AF-A0A7L4NP65-F1
#
_entry.id   AF-A0A7L4NP65-F1
#
_cell.length_a   1.000
_cell.length_b   1.000
_cell.length_c   1.000
_cell.angle_alpha   90.00
_cell.angle_beta   90.00
_cell.angle_gamma   90.00
#
_symmetry.space_group_name_H-M   'P 1'
#
loop_
_entity.id
_entity.type
_entity.pdbx_description
1 polymer ?
#
loop_
_entity_poly.entity_id
_entity_poly.type
_entity_poly.pdbx_seq_one_letter_code
_entity_poly.pdbx_strand_id
1 'polypeptide(L)'
;MVDHLANTEINSQRIAAVESCFGASGQPLAVPGRVLLGEGILTKECRKKPKPRIFFLFNDILVYGSIVISKRKYNSQHIIPLEDVTLETLPDTLQMKNRWMIKTSKKSFVVSAASLTERKEWISHLEECIRHLLRKTGRQPSTEHAAPWIPDKATDICMRCTQTKFSTLTRRHHCRKC
;
A
#
# COMPACT_ATOMS: atom_id res chain seq x y z
N MET A 1 4.73 -14.93 -15.71
CA MET A 1 4.60 -13.84 -16.73
C MET A 1 5.88 -13.00 -16.82
N VAL A 2 6.65 -12.90 -15.73
CA VAL A 2 7.93 -12.18 -15.70
C VAL A 2 9.10 -13.05 -15.25
N ASP A 3 8.92 -14.37 -15.23
CA ASP A 3 9.94 -15.31 -14.74
C ASP A 3 11.23 -15.24 -15.59
N HIS A 4 11.13 -14.83 -16.85
CA HIS A 4 12.28 -14.58 -17.72
C HIS A 4 13.08 -13.32 -17.33
N LEU A 5 12.47 -12.37 -16.62
CA LEU A 5 13.15 -11.18 -16.09
C LEU A 5 13.83 -11.47 -14.74
N ALA A 6 13.39 -12.53 -14.05
CA ALA A 6 14.00 -12.95 -12.81
C ALA A 6 15.46 -13.33 -13.03
N ASN A 7 16.32 -12.90 -12.11
CA ASN A 7 17.77 -13.14 -12.14
C ASN A 7 18.50 -12.52 -13.35
N THR A 8 17.87 -11.64 -14.12
CA THR A 8 18.58 -10.82 -15.11
C THR A 8 19.39 -9.74 -14.40
N GLU A 9 20.56 -9.41 -14.97
CA GLU A 9 21.42 -8.33 -14.45
C GLU A 9 20.67 -7.00 -14.37
N ILE A 10 19.85 -6.70 -15.38
CA ILE A 10 19.02 -5.49 -15.42
C ILE A 10 18.04 -5.46 -14.23
N ASN A 11 17.37 -6.57 -13.92
CA ASN A 11 16.48 -6.63 -12.77
C ASN A 11 17.27 -6.44 -11.46
N SER A 12 18.40 -7.13 -11.29
CA SER A 12 19.27 -6.99 -10.11
C SER A 12 19.71 -5.54 -9.88
N GLN A 13 20.14 -4.85 -10.93
CA GLN A 13 20.53 -3.43 -10.86
C GLN A 13 19.36 -2.52 -10.48
N ARG A 14 18.17 -2.76 -11.03
CA ARG A 14 16.95 -2.01 -10.68
C ARG A 14 16.59 -2.19 -9.21
N ILE A 15 16.67 -3.41 -8.68
CA ILE A 15 16.40 -3.68 -7.25
C ILE A 15 17.46 -2.99 -6.37
N ALA A 16 18.73 -3.10 -6.72
CA ALA A 16 19.83 -2.45 -5.99
C ALA A 16 19.68 -0.91 -5.97
N ALA A 17 19.18 -0.30 -7.05
CA ALA A 17 18.89 1.13 -7.08
C ALA A 17 17.79 1.53 -6.07
N VAL A 18 16.75 0.70 -5.92
CA VAL A 18 15.70 0.91 -4.91
C VAL A 18 16.27 0.78 -3.50
N GLU A 19 17.05 -0.27 -3.23
CA GLU A 19 17.71 -0.46 -1.93
C GLU A 19 18.63 0.71 -1.57
N SER A 20 19.46 1.16 -2.52
CA SER A 20 20.35 2.31 -2.36
C SER A 20 19.59 3.58 -1.96
N CYS A 21 18.40 3.82 -2.53
CA CYS A 21 17.58 4.96 -2.15
C CYS A 21 17.08 4.88 -0.69
N PHE A 22 16.81 3.69 -0.15
CA PHE A 22 16.48 3.53 1.27
C PHE A 22 17.72 3.53 2.18
N GLY A 23 18.88 3.17 1.63
CA GLY A 23 20.17 3.12 2.31
C GLY A 23 20.13 2.24 3.58
N ALA A 24 20.94 2.60 4.58
CA ALA A 24 21.04 1.87 5.84
C ALA A 24 19.73 1.86 6.67
N SER A 25 18.72 2.65 6.30
CA SER A 25 17.41 2.66 6.97
C SER A 25 16.42 1.65 6.38
N GLY A 26 16.76 1.04 5.25
CA GLY A 26 15.98 0.01 4.58
C GLY A 26 16.41 -1.41 4.94
N GLN A 27 15.60 -2.36 4.49
CA GLN A 27 15.85 -3.79 4.47
C GLN A 27 16.18 -4.23 3.04
N PRO A 28 17.01 -5.27 2.87
CA PRO A 28 17.26 -5.87 1.57
C PRO A 28 15.97 -6.34 0.90
N LEU A 29 15.88 -6.04 -0.39
CA LEU A 29 14.83 -6.45 -1.32
C LEU A 29 15.34 -7.50 -2.31
N ALA A 30 16.65 -7.60 -2.58
CA ALA A 30 17.18 -8.59 -3.50
C ALA A 30 17.05 -10.02 -2.92
N VAL A 31 16.17 -10.83 -3.52
CA VAL A 31 16.03 -12.26 -3.25
C VAL A 31 15.84 -13.03 -4.57
N PRO A 32 16.25 -14.31 -4.65
CA PRO A 32 16.09 -15.11 -5.85
C PRO A 32 14.63 -15.14 -6.32
N GLY A 33 14.42 -14.92 -7.63
CA GLY A 33 13.08 -14.95 -8.22
C GLY A 33 12.22 -13.69 -8.04
N ARG A 34 12.68 -12.69 -7.27
CA ARG A 34 11.96 -11.42 -7.12
C ARG A 34 12.23 -10.49 -8.31
N VAL A 35 11.17 -9.88 -8.83
CA VAL A 35 11.21 -9.00 -10.01
C VAL A 35 10.56 -7.66 -9.70
N LEU A 36 11.23 -6.56 -10.03
CA LEU A 36 10.65 -5.22 -9.95
C LEU A 36 9.80 -4.93 -11.19
N LEU A 37 8.51 -4.71 -10.99
CA LEU A 37 7.51 -4.57 -12.06
C LEU A 37 7.09 -3.14 -12.31
N GLY A 38 6.95 -2.35 -11.26
CA GLY A 38 6.51 -0.97 -11.38
C GLY A 38 7.01 -0.10 -10.23
N GLU A 39 7.15 1.19 -10.52
CA GLU A 39 7.41 2.22 -9.52
C GLU A 39 6.55 3.44 -9.81
N GLY A 40 6.15 4.16 -8.77
CA GLY A 40 5.33 5.35 -8.94
C GLY A 40 5.00 6.05 -7.64
N ILE A 41 4.62 7.32 -7.72
CA ILE A 41 4.25 8.12 -6.55
C ILE A 41 2.73 8.08 -6.40
N LEU A 42 2.26 7.56 -5.27
CA LEU A 42 0.85 7.63 -4.90
C LEU A 42 0.67 8.56 -3.71
N THR A 43 -0.48 9.23 -3.66
CA THR A 43 -0.84 10.04 -2.49
C THR A 43 -1.55 9.16 -1.48
N LYS A 44 -0.90 8.93 -0.34
CA LYS A 44 -1.45 8.11 0.74
C LYS A 44 -2.26 8.96 1.71
N GLU A 45 -3.51 8.56 1.96
CA GLU A 45 -4.33 9.17 3.00
C GLU A 45 -3.75 8.85 4.37
N CYS A 46 -3.48 9.91 5.14
CA CYS A 46 -2.92 9.82 6.49
C CYS A 46 -3.76 10.69 7.43
N ARG A 47 -3.69 10.41 8.74
CA ARG A 47 -4.53 11.03 9.78
C ARG A 47 -4.64 12.56 9.72
N LYS A 48 -3.53 13.25 9.43
CA LYS A 48 -3.48 14.73 9.42
C LYS A 48 -3.68 15.32 8.02
N LYS A 49 -2.95 14.81 7.04
CA LYS A 49 -2.98 15.27 5.65
C LYS A 49 -2.58 14.13 4.71
N PRO A 50 -3.10 14.07 3.48
CA PRO A 50 -2.57 13.20 2.45
C PRO A 50 -1.08 13.49 2.22
N LYS A 51 -0.28 12.45 1.98
CA LYS A 51 1.16 12.60 1.74
C LYS A 51 1.62 11.76 0.55
N PRO A 52 2.47 12.30 -0.33
CA PRO A 52 3.08 11.51 -1.39
C PRO A 52 3.98 10.44 -0.79
N ARG A 53 3.94 9.25 -1.38
CA ARG A 53 4.75 8.08 -1.04
C ARG A 53 5.21 7.44 -2.33
N ILE A 54 6.48 7.04 -2.38
CA ILE A 54 6.96 6.22 -3.48
C ILE A 54 6.53 4.77 -3.21
N PHE A 55 6.00 4.13 -4.23
CA PHE A 55 5.59 2.73 -4.23
C PHE A 55 6.40 1.96 -5.27
N PHE A 56 6.76 0.73 -4.93
CA PHE A 56 7.43 -0.23 -5.80
C PHE A 56 6.65 -1.54 -5.76
N LEU A 57 6.17 -1.98 -6.93
CA LEU A 57 5.50 -3.26 -7.09
C LEU A 57 6.53 -4.30 -7.52
N PHE A 58 6.69 -5.33 -6.70
CA PHE A 58 7.39 -6.55 -7.06
C PHE A 58 6.38 -7.66 -7.34
N ASN A 59 6.83 -8.78 -7.92
CA ASN A 59 5.98 -9.93 -8.19
C ASN A 59 5.45 -10.64 -6.92
N ASP A 60 6.08 -10.45 -5.76
CA ASP A 60 5.72 -11.09 -4.49
C ASP A 60 5.43 -10.11 -3.33
N ILE A 61 5.92 -8.87 -3.41
CA ILE A 61 5.76 -7.84 -2.39
C ILE A 61 5.37 -6.48 -2.98
N LEU A 62 4.65 -5.68 -2.19
CA LEU A 62 4.50 -4.24 -2.38
C LEU A 62 5.39 -3.50 -1.38
N VAL A 63 6.23 -2.59 -1.86
CA VAL A 63 7.09 -1.76 -1.01
C VAL A 63 6.67 -0.31 -1.13
N TYR A 64 6.63 0.43 -0.01
CA TYR A 64 6.45 1.87 -0.06
C TYR A 64 7.25 2.61 1.01
N GLY A 65 7.51 3.89 0.77
CA GLY A 65 8.30 4.72 1.68
C GLY A 65 8.01 6.21 1.56
N SER A 66 8.50 7.00 2.52
CA SER A 66 8.45 8.47 2.41
C SER A 66 9.58 8.97 1.53
N ILE A 67 9.27 9.97 0.72
CA ILE A 67 10.25 10.64 -0.15
C ILE A 67 10.94 11.74 0.66
N VAL A 68 12.26 11.62 0.87
CA VAL A 68 13.08 12.67 1.50
C VAL A 68 13.72 13.51 0.41
N ILE A 69 14.38 12.86 -0.54
CA ILE A 69 14.94 13.45 -1.76
C ILE A 69 14.56 12.54 -2.91
N SER A 70 13.80 13.05 -3.88
CA SER A 70 13.31 12.26 -5.00
C SER A 70 14.46 11.54 -5.72
N LYS A 71 14.31 10.23 -5.96
CA LYS A 71 15.29 9.35 -6.61
C LYS A 71 16.69 9.31 -5.98
N ARG A 72 16.83 9.77 -4.72
CA ARG A 72 18.11 9.76 -4.00
C ARG A 72 18.00 9.25 -2.57
N LYS A 73 16.93 9.61 -1.87
CA LYS A 73 16.76 9.27 -0.45
C LYS A 73 15.30 9.06 -0.08
N TYR A 74 15.00 7.85 0.37
CA TYR A 74 13.72 7.43 0.92
C TYR A 74 13.89 6.97 2.36
N ASN A 75 12.80 6.94 3.12
CA ASN A 75 12.81 6.43 4.49
C ASN A 75 11.48 5.72 4.82
N SER A 76 11.36 5.22 6.04
CA SER A 76 10.14 4.57 6.54
C SER A 76 9.68 3.46 5.58
N GLN A 77 10.60 2.58 5.22
CA GLN A 77 10.32 1.48 4.31
C GLN A 77 9.26 0.56 4.93
N HIS A 78 8.25 0.22 4.14
CA HIS A 78 7.23 -0.75 4.48
C HIS A 78 7.21 -1.80 3.39
N ILE A 79 7.34 -3.07 3.79
CA ILE A 79 7.29 -4.22 2.90
C ILE A 79 6.03 -5.01 3.24
N ILE A 80 5.19 -5.24 2.24
CA ILE A 80 3.90 -5.92 2.38
C ILE A 80 3.90 -7.12 1.43
N PRO A 81 3.80 -8.36 1.94
CA PRO A 81 3.57 -9.53 1.09
C PRO A 81 2.29 -9.37 0.28
N LEU A 82 2.32 -9.64 -1.03
CA LEU A 82 1.14 -9.48 -1.88
C LEU A 82 0.01 -10.46 -1.54
N GLU A 83 0.34 -11.62 -0.97
CA GLU A 83 -0.64 -12.58 -0.43
C GLU A 83 -1.54 -12.01 0.67
N ASP A 84 -1.07 -10.98 1.39
CA ASP A 84 -1.83 -10.28 2.42
C ASP A 84 -2.69 -9.13 1.86
N VAL A 85 -2.59 -8.85 0.56
CA VAL A 85 -3.20 -7.68 -0.06
C VAL A 85 -4.55 -8.02 -0.69
N THR A 86 -5.58 -7.27 -0.32
CA THR A 86 -6.81 -7.16 -1.12
C THR A 86 -7.07 -5.69 -1.46
N LEU A 87 -7.74 -5.47 -2.58
CA LEU A 87 -7.99 -4.13 -3.12
C LEU A 87 -9.48 -3.83 -3.10
N GLU A 88 -9.82 -2.58 -2.82
CA GLU A 88 -11.20 -2.09 -2.92
C GLU A 88 -11.19 -0.72 -3.59
N THR A 89 -11.84 -0.61 -4.75
CA THR A 89 -12.05 0.69 -5.40
C THR A 89 -12.99 1.54 -4.56
N LEU A 90 -12.63 2.80 -4.36
CA LEU A 90 -13.46 3.74 -3.60
C LEU A 90 -14.04 4.81 -4.52
N PRO A 91 -15.25 5.32 -4.22
CA PRO A 91 -15.78 6.49 -4.90
C PRO A 91 -14.89 7.70 -4.64
N ASP A 92 -14.88 8.63 -5.60
CA ASP A 92 -14.18 9.89 -5.44
C ASP A 92 -14.83 10.74 -4.35
N THR A 93 -14.02 11.58 -3.72
CA THR A 93 -14.48 12.60 -2.76
C THR A 93 -14.23 13.99 -3.34
N LEU A 94 -14.82 15.03 -2.74
CA LEU A 94 -14.55 16.41 -3.13
C LEU A 94 -13.05 16.76 -3.05
N GLN A 95 -12.31 16.14 -2.12
CA GLN A 95 -10.91 16.46 -1.86
C GLN A 95 -9.92 15.52 -2.57
N MET A 96 -10.36 14.34 -3.01
CA MET A 96 -9.45 13.32 -3.52
C MET A 96 -10.14 12.38 -4.51
N LYS A 97 -9.59 12.34 -5.72
CA LYS A 97 -10.05 11.50 -6.84
C LYS A 97 -9.15 10.30 -7.05
N ASN A 98 -9.54 9.37 -7.92
CA ASN A 98 -8.74 8.22 -8.37
C ASN A 98 -8.23 7.37 -7.19
N ARG A 99 -9.11 7.12 -6.21
CA ARG A 99 -8.75 6.46 -4.95
C ARG A 99 -9.14 4.98 -4.90
N TRP A 100 -8.38 4.23 -4.11
CA TRP A 100 -8.66 2.85 -3.72
C TRP A 100 -8.05 2.53 -2.36
N MET A 101 -8.57 1.51 -1.69
CA MET A 101 -8.04 0.96 -0.45
C MET A 101 -7.09 -0.19 -0.78
N ILE A 102 -5.92 -0.19 -0.14
CA ILE A 102 -5.07 -1.35 -0.01
C ILE A 102 -5.33 -1.93 1.39
N LYS A 103 -5.95 -3.10 1.45
CA LYS A 103 -6.24 -3.81 2.69
C LYS A 103 -5.12 -4.79 2.98
N THR A 104 -4.67 -4.82 4.23
CA THR A 104 -3.67 -5.78 4.70
C THR A 104 -3.98 -6.22 6.13
N SER A 105 -3.40 -7.34 6.56
CA SER A 105 -3.51 -7.86 7.93
C SER A 105 -3.05 -6.84 8.99
N LYS A 106 -1.97 -6.09 8.72
CA LYS A 106 -1.38 -5.14 9.67
C LYS A 106 -2.00 -3.75 9.61
N LYS A 107 -2.29 -3.25 8.40
CA LYS A 107 -2.75 -1.88 8.19
C LYS A 107 -3.41 -1.69 6.83
N SER A 108 -4.70 -1.42 6.84
CA SER A 108 -5.43 -0.97 5.66
C SER A 108 -5.29 0.55 5.48
N PHE A 109 -5.14 1.01 4.25
CA PHE A 109 -5.01 2.43 3.95
C PHE A 109 -5.47 2.81 2.55
N VAL A 110 -5.98 4.04 2.42
CA VAL A 110 -6.37 4.62 1.14
C VAL A 110 -5.17 5.28 0.47
N VAL A 111 -5.09 5.08 -0.85
CA VAL A 111 -4.18 5.80 -1.75
C VAL A 111 -4.98 6.42 -2.91
N SER A 112 -4.40 7.41 -3.56
CA SER A 112 -4.89 7.95 -4.83
C SER A 112 -3.76 8.14 -5.83
N ALA A 113 -4.08 7.89 -7.10
CA ALA A 113 -3.24 8.17 -8.25
C ALA A 113 -3.48 9.57 -8.81
N ALA A 114 -2.55 10.08 -9.62
CA ALA A 114 -2.68 11.37 -10.30
C ALA A 114 -3.77 11.34 -11.37
N SER A 115 -4.03 10.17 -11.97
CA SER A 115 -5.05 9.99 -13.00
C SER A 115 -5.87 8.71 -12.83
N LEU A 116 -7.01 8.66 -13.51
CA LEU A 116 -7.85 7.46 -13.57
C LEU A 116 -7.10 6.29 -14.25
N THR A 117 -6.33 6.60 -15.30
CA THR A 117 -5.51 5.61 -16.02
C THR A 117 -4.48 5.00 -15.09
N GLU A 118 -3.71 5.83 -14.39
CA GLU A 118 -2.70 5.37 -13.45
C GLU A 118 -3.32 4.51 -12.33
N ARG A 119 -4.51 4.90 -11.80
CA ARG A 119 -5.23 4.04 -10.84
C ARG A 119 -5.54 2.66 -11.44
N LYS A 120 -6.09 2.62 -12.65
CA LYS A 120 -6.47 1.37 -13.31
C LYS A 120 -5.26 0.47 -13.54
N GLU A 121 -4.14 1.03 -13.99
CA GLU A 121 -2.90 0.30 -14.20
C GLU A 121 -2.34 -0.27 -12.89
N TRP A 122 -2.30 0.53 -11.82
CA TRP A 122 -1.87 0.06 -10.50
C TRP A 122 -2.72 -1.11 -9.99
N ILE A 123 -4.05 -0.97 -10.04
CA ILE A 123 -4.97 -2.03 -9.59
C ILE A 123 -4.79 -3.29 -10.45
N SER A 124 -4.79 -3.15 -11.77
CA SER A 124 -4.63 -4.28 -12.70
C SER A 124 -3.33 -5.05 -12.47
N HIS A 125 -2.19 -4.35 -12.34
CA HIS A 125 -0.91 -4.99 -12.11
C HIS A 125 -0.82 -5.64 -10.73
N LEU A 126 -1.36 -5.00 -9.68
CA LEU A 126 -1.42 -5.61 -8.35
C LEU A 126 -2.25 -6.89 -8.36
N GLU A 127 -3.46 -6.86 -8.91
CA GLU A 127 -4.35 -8.02 -9.01
C GLU A 127 -3.71 -9.18 -9.78
N GLU A 128 -3.00 -8.86 -10.87
CA GLU A 128 -2.26 -9.85 -11.64
C GLU A 128 -1.13 -10.50 -10.85
N CYS A 129 -0.33 -9.70 -10.14
CA CYS A 129 0.75 -10.22 -9.31
C CYS A 129 0.22 -11.11 -8.18
N ILE A 130 -0.83 -10.66 -7.48
CA ILE A 130 -1.49 -11.41 -6.41
C ILE A 130 -2.02 -12.74 -6.96
N ARG A 131 -2.78 -12.71 -8.06
CA ARG A 131 -3.34 -13.92 -8.69
C ARG A 131 -2.26 -14.92 -9.07
N HIS A 132 -1.17 -14.43 -9.66
CA HIS A 132 -0.05 -15.28 -10.07
C HIS A 132 0.68 -15.88 -8.86
N LEU A 133 0.94 -15.08 -7.82
CA LEU A 133 1.57 -15.52 -6.58
C LEU A 133 0.75 -16.60 -5.86
N LEU A 134 -0.56 -16.39 -5.70
CA LEU A 134 -1.45 -17.36 -5.05
C LEU A 134 -1.51 -18.67 -5.85
N ARG A 135 -1.60 -18.61 -7.18
CA ARG A 135 -1.54 -19.80 -8.04
C ARG A 135 -0.21 -20.55 -7.91
N LYS A 136 0.91 -19.83 -7.83
CA LYS A 136 2.25 -20.43 -7.72
C LYS A 136 2.50 -21.07 -6.36
N THR A 137 1.94 -20.50 -5.29
CA THR A 137 2.18 -20.95 -3.90
C THR A 137 1.10 -21.90 -3.39
N GLY A 138 -0.05 -22.00 -4.06
CA GLY A 138 -1.21 -22.75 -3.59
C GLY A 138 -1.91 -22.13 -2.36
N ARG A 139 -1.51 -20.92 -1.96
CA ARG A 139 -2.10 -20.19 -0.84
C ARG A 139 -3.46 -19.61 -1.22
N GLN A 140 -4.33 -19.46 -0.22
CA GLN A 140 -5.61 -18.79 -0.38
C GLN A 140 -5.45 -17.27 -0.18
N PRO A 141 -6.31 -16.45 -0.80
CA PRO A 141 -6.36 -15.02 -0.52
C PRO A 141 -6.59 -14.75 0.96
N SER A 142 -5.93 -13.72 1.50
CA SER A 142 -6.18 -13.29 2.88
C SER A 142 -7.62 -12.79 3.06
N THR A 143 -8.29 -13.27 4.11
CA THR A 143 -9.63 -12.84 4.52
C THR A 143 -9.61 -11.94 5.77
N GLU A 144 -8.46 -11.86 6.46
CA GLU A 144 -8.30 -11.07 7.68
C GLU A 144 -7.57 -9.76 7.36
N HIS A 145 -8.25 -8.64 7.56
CA HIS A 145 -7.70 -7.32 7.29
C HIS A 145 -7.89 -6.39 8.49
N ALA A 146 -6.89 -5.53 8.74
CA ALA A 146 -7.02 -4.47 9.73
C ALA A 146 -8.16 -3.51 9.33
N ALA A 147 -8.95 -3.07 10.31
CA ALA A 147 -10.01 -2.11 10.06
C ALA A 147 -9.44 -0.80 9.47
N PRO A 148 -10.06 -0.25 8.42
CA PRO A 148 -9.68 1.04 7.89
C PRO A 148 -9.79 2.13 8.96
N TRP A 149 -8.81 3.04 8.99
CA TRP A 149 -8.91 4.19 9.88
C TRP A 149 -9.99 5.15 9.37
N ILE A 150 -10.92 5.52 10.23
CA ILE A 150 -12.02 6.42 9.91
C ILE A 150 -11.65 7.84 10.39
N PRO A 151 -11.82 8.90 9.59
CA PRO A 151 -11.60 10.26 10.06
C PRO A 151 -12.55 10.64 11.20
N ASP A 152 -12.04 11.37 12.21
CA ASP A 152 -12.85 11.77 13.37
C ASP A 152 -14.09 12.61 13.00
N LYS A 153 -14.03 13.35 11.87
CA LYS A 153 -15.15 14.14 11.34
C LYS A 153 -16.19 13.32 10.59
N ALA A 154 -15.94 12.03 10.35
CA ALA A 154 -16.87 11.17 9.64
C ALA A 154 -18.02 10.67 10.54
N THR A 155 -17.87 10.78 11.86
CA THR A 155 -18.92 10.42 12.82
C THR A 155 -18.82 11.20 14.12
N ASP A 156 -19.97 11.58 14.66
CA ASP A 156 -20.12 12.22 15.97
C ASP A 156 -20.57 11.25 17.07
N ILE A 157 -20.80 9.98 16.72
CA ILE A 157 -21.22 8.94 17.66
C ILE A 157 -20.32 7.71 17.61
N CYS A 158 -20.25 6.99 18.73
CA CYS A 158 -19.54 5.73 18.83
C CYS A 158 -20.17 4.68 17.91
N MET A 159 -19.39 4.19 16.94
CA MET A 159 -19.84 3.20 15.96
C MET A 159 -20.06 1.80 16.55
N ARG A 160 -19.64 1.56 17.81
CA ARG A 160 -19.86 0.28 18.50
C ARG A 160 -21.19 0.24 19.27
N CYS A 161 -21.47 1.25 20.08
CA CYS A 161 -22.68 1.28 20.91
C CYS A 161 -23.81 2.12 20.32
N THR A 162 -23.52 2.92 19.29
CA THR A 162 -24.44 3.84 18.57
C THR A 162 -25.18 4.87 19.43
N GLN A 163 -24.91 4.91 20.73
CA GLN A 163 -25.58 5.78 21.71
C GLN A 163 -24.70 6.94 22.18
N THR A 164 -23.40 6.70 22.34
CA THR A 164 -22.49 7.71 22.92
C THR A 164 -22.07 8.74 21.88
N LYS A 165 -22.37 10.03 22.13
CA LYS A 165 -21.83 11.17 21.37
C LYS A 165 -20.42 11.51 21.83
N PHE A 166 -19.55 11.79 20.87
CA PHE A 166 -18.19 12.24 21.15
C PHE A 166 -18.16 13.75 21.46
N SER A 167 -17.30 14.14 22.40
CA SER A 167 -17.13 15.53 22.85
C SER A 167 -15.67 15.76 23.28
N THR A 168 -15.37 16.94 23.83
CA THR A 168 -14.05 17.22 24.43
C THR A 168 -13.75 16.34 25.64
N LEU A 169 -14.79 15.98 26.41
CA LEU A 169 -14.70 15.06 27.56
C LEU A 169 -14.79 13.59 27.11
N THR A 170 -15.61 13.30 26.10
CA THR A 170 -15.83 11.95 25.58
C THR A 170 -15.00 11.74 24.31
N ARG A 171 -13.73 11.35 24.49
CA ARG A 171 -12.75 11.23 23.40
C ARG A 171 -13.02 10.01 22.51
N ARG A 172 -12.69 10.16 21.22
CA ARG A 172 -12.76 9.10 20.21
C ARG A 172 -11.63 8.09 20.38
N HIS A 173 -11.95 6.82 20.21
CA HIS A 173 -10.97 5.74 20.12
C HIS A 173 -11.28 4.87 18.90
N HIS A 174 -10.26 4.63 18.07
CA HIS A 174 -10.35 3.76 16.90
C HIS A 174 -9.88 2.36 17.27
N CYS A 175 -10.77 1.38 17.19
CA CYS A 175 -10.37 -0.01 17.30
C CYS A 175 -9.56 -0.39 16.04
N ARG A 176 -8.54 -1.23 16.21
CA ARG A 176 -7.72 -1.70 15.08
C ARG A 176 -8.28 -2.98 14.44
N LYS A 177 -9.32 -3.57 15.04
CA LYS A 177 -10.00 -4.77 14.57
C LYS A 177 -11.37 -4.51 13.95
N CYS A 178 -12.02 -3.38 14.26
CA CYS A 178 -13.34 -3.00 13.74
C CYS A 178 -13.47 -1.49 13.59
#